data_AF-A0A645FH72-F1
#
_entry.id   AF-A0A645FH72-F1
#
_cell.length_a   1.000
_cell.length_b   1.000
_cell.length_c   1.000
_cell.angle_alpha   90.00
_cell.angle_beta   90.00
_cell.angle_gamma   90.00
#
_symmetry.space_group_name_H-M   'P 1'
#
loop_
_entity.id
_entity.type
_entity.pdbx_description
1 polymer ?
#
loop_
_entity_poly.entity_id
_entity_poly.type
_entity_poly.pdbx_seq_one_letter_code
_entity_poly.pdbx_strand_id
1 'polypeptide(L)'
;MPLVAYNVNLSTNNLQIATDIAKKVRYISGGFRFVKALGIELEDRGIVQVSMNLTDYSKTSIYRVFETIKMEAERYGVQVVGSEIVGLVPLKAIVDTADYYLRLENFSIDQVLETRI
;
A
#
# COMPACT_ATOMS: atom_id res chain seq x y z
N MET A 1 14.03 -10.63 -0.58
CA MET A 1 13.25 -9.73 -1.46
C MET A 1 13.54 -8.29 -1.06
N PRO A 2 13.64 -7.34 -2.03
CA PRO A 2 13.77 -5.93 -1.69
C PRO A 2 12.51 -5.43 -0.97
N LEU A 3 12.72 -4.50 -0.05
CA LEU A 3 11.65 -3.81 0.66
C LEU A 3 10.96 -2.81 -0.28
N VAL A 4 9.64 -2.70 -0.18
CA VAL A 4 8.86 -1.65 -0.85
C VAL A 4 8.35 -0.68 0.21
N ALA A 5 8.77 0.58 0.12
CA ALA A 5 8.21 1.67 0.91
C ALA A 5 7.03 2.29 0.15
N TYR A 6 5.84 2.20 0.73
CA TYR A 6 4.60 2.61 0.11
C TYR A 6 3.72 3.34 1.13
N ASN A 7 3.05 4.38 0.68
CA ASN A 7 2.40 5.37 1.51
C ASN A 7 0.98 5.61 0.99
N VAL A 8 -0.02 5.71 1.87
CA VAL A 8 -1.42 5.94 1.47
C VAL A 8 -1.98 7.17 2.17
N ASN A 9 -2.34 8.18 1.38
CA ASN A 9 -2.83 9.48 1.84
C ASN A 9 -4.33 9.44 2.13
N LEU A 10 -4.73 9.95 3.28
CA LEU A 10 -6.13 9.97 3.73
C LEU A 10 -6.68 11.40 3.71
N SER A 11 -7.96 11.57 3.36
CA SER A 11 -8.66 12.87 3.27
C SER A 11 -9.00 13.48 4.65
N THR A 12 -8.09 13.40 5.61
CA THR A 12 -8.27 13.88 6.98
C THR A 12 -6.93 14.31 7.55
N ASN A 13 -6.92 15.21 8.52
CA ASN A 13 -5.75 15.54 9.34
C ASN A 13 -5.75 14.79 10.69
N ASN A 14 -6.71 13.89 10.93
CA ASN A 14 -6.80 13.15 12.18
C ASN A 14 -5.79 11.99 12.22
N LEU A 15 -4.64 12.22 12.87
CA LEU A 15 -3.56 11.24 12.99
C LEU A 15 -3.99 9.94 13.67
N GLN A 16 -4.99 9.98 14.54
CA GLN A 16 -5.50 8.79 15.22
C GLN A 16 -6.11 7.80 14.21
N ILE A 17 -6.80 8.31 13.17
CA ILE A 17 -7.38 7.47 12.11
C ILE A 17 -6.27 6.74 11.35
N ALA A 18 -5.24 7.45 10.89
CA ALA A 18 -4.10 6.82 10.20
C ALA A 18 -3.36 5.82 11.12
N THR A 19 -3.19 6.16 12.39
CA THR A 19 -2.53 5.30 13.38
C THR A 19 -3.29 4.01 13.63
N ASP A 20 -4.62 4.07 13.73
CA ASP A 20 -5.44 2.89 13.96
C ASP A 20 -5.51 2.01 12.72
N ILE A 21 -5.64 2.59 11.53
CA ILE A 21 -5.55 1.84 10.26
C ILE A 21 -4.16 1.17 10.13
N ALA A 22 -3.08 1.89 10.45
CA ALA A 22 -1.73 1.33 10.44
C ALA A 22 -1.60 0.11 11.37
N LYS A 23 -2.22 0.14 12.56
CA LYS A 23 -2.28 -1.02 13.47
C LYS A 23 -3.04 -2.19 12.86
N LYS A 24 -4.11 -1.96 12.11
CA LYS A 24 -4.87 -3.04 11.46
C LYS A 24 -4.06 -3.77 10.39
N VAL A 25 -3.18 -3.07 9.68
CA VAL A 25 -2.42 -3.68 8.58
C VAL A 25 -1.04 -4.20 8.96
N ARG A 26 -0.41 -3.67 10.01
CA ARG A 26 0.96 -4.07 10.40
C ARG A 26 0.99 -5.40 11.14
N TYR A 27 2.01 -6.21 10.86
CA TYR A 27 2.15 -7.54 11.43
C TYR A 27 2.20 -7.57 12.96
N ILE A 28 2.95 -6.64 13.58
CA ILE A 28 3.15 -6.62 15.04
C ILE A 28 1.85 -6.42 15.83
N SER A 29 0.78 -5.98 15.16
CA SER A 29 -0.55 -5.79 15.74
C SER A 29 -1.58 -6.82 15.24
N GLY A 30 -1.12 -7.90 14.60
CA GLY A 30 -1.97 -8.99 14.09
C GLY A 30 -2.44 -8.82 12.65
N GLY A 31 -1.97 -7.78 11.95
CA GLY A 31 -2.26 -7.54 10.53
C GLY A 31 -1.48 -8.44 9.59
N PHE A 32 -1.18 -7.93 8.39
CA PHE A 32 -0.48 -8.69 7.36
C PHE A 32 0.95 -9.01 7.76
N ARG A 33 1.37 -10.28 7.57
CA ARG A 33 2.78 -10.64 7.58
C ARG A 33 3.54 -9.80 6.55
N PHE A 34 4.80 -9.53 6.86
CA PHE A 34 5.71 -8.75 6.00
C PHE A 34 5.29 -7.29 5.81
N VAL A 35 4.42 -6.76 6.66
CA VAL A 35 4.02 -5.34 6.66
C VAL A 35 4.39 -4.70 7.98
N LYS A 36 5.11 -3.58 7.89
CA LYS A 36 5.28 -2.62 8.99
C LYS A 36 4.54 -1.35 8.58
N ALA A 37 3.77 -0.75 9.48
CA ALA A 37 3.04 0.47 9.18
C ALA A 37 2.93 1.41 10.39
N LEU A 38 2.85 2.71 10.10
CA LEU A 38 2.69 3.81 11.05
C LEU A 38 1.76 4.88 10.45
N GLY A 39 1.02 5.58 11.30
CA GLY A 39 0.34 6.82 10.92
C GLY A 39 1.33 7.98 10.99
N ILE A 40 1.32 8.84 9.97
CA ILE A 40 2.20 10.01 9.87
C ILE A 40 1.35 11.21 9.44
N GLU A 41 1.66 12.38 9.97
CA GLU A 41 1.07 13.65 9.54
C GLU A 41 1.92 14.30 8.44
N LEU A 42 1.27 14.84 7.42
CA LEU A 42 1.88 15.65 6.37
C LEU A 42 1.44 17.10 6.59
N GLU A 43 2.15 17.81 7.47
CA GLU A 43 1.80 19.15 7.93
C GLU A 43 1.57 20.12 6.75
N ASP A 44 2.47 20.14 5.77
CA ASP A 44 2.39 21.02 4.58
C ASP A 44 1.13 20.80 3.72
N ARG A 45 0.52 19.61 3.83
CA ARG A 45 -0.67 19.23 3.05
C ARG A 45 -1.94 19.21 3.90
N GLY A 46 -1.83 19.40 5.22
CA GLY A 46 -2.95 19.30 6.14
C GLY A 46 -3.68 17.95 6.10
N ILE A 47 -2.96 16.86 5.83
CA ILE A 47 -3.51 15.50 5.76
C ILE A 47 -2.64 14.51 6.54
N VAL A 48 -3.16 13.31 6.78
CA VAL A 48 -2.42 12.19 7.35
C VAL A 48 -2.27 11.05 6.36
N GLN A 49 -1.33 10.18 6.66
CA GLN A 49 -0.92 9.09 5.79
C GLN A 49 -0.69 7.82 6.60
N VAL A 50 -1.06 6.68 6.01
CA VAL A 50 -0.57 5.38 6.46
C VAL A 50 0.73 5.10 5.70
N SER A 51 1.85 5.27 6.38
CA SER A 51 3.16 4.92 5.84
C SER A 51 3.47 3.46 6.15
N MET A 52 3.93 2.70 5.16
CA MET A 52 4.23 1.28 5.32
C MET A 52 5.45 0.83 4.54
N ASN A 53 6.09 -0.21 5.11
CA ASN A 53 7.14 -0.97 4.48
C ASN A 53 6.65 -2.41 4.29
N LEU A 54 6.58 -2.85 3.05
CA LEU A 54 6.38 -4.26 2.70
C LEU A 54 7.75 -4.91 2.61
N THR A 55 8.12 -5.69 3.64
CA THR A 55 9.43 -6.35 3.73
C THR A 55 9.56 -7.54 2.78
N ASP A 56 8.44 -8.08 2.32
CA ASP A 56 8.37 -9.10 1.27
C ASP A 56 7.07 -8.97 0.48
N TYR A 57 7.13 -8.20 -0.62
CA TYR A 57 5.97 -7.94 -1.48
C TYR A 57 5.47 -9.19 -2.23
N SER A 58 6.29 -10.25 -2.34
CA SER A 58 5.91 -11.48 -3.04
C SER A 58 4.96 -12.34 -2.21
N LYS A 59 4.95 -12.14 -0.88
CA LYS A 59 4.07 -12.85 0.06
C LYS A 59 2.87 -12.00 0.44
N THR A 60 3.05 -10.69 0.55
CA THR A 60 1.97 -9.73 0.77
C THR A 60 2.05 -8.65 -0.30
N SER A 61 1.12 -8.66 -1.25
CA SER A 61 1.11 -7.70 -2.37
C SER A 61 0.71 -6.28 -1.93
N ILE A 62 1.19 -5.28 -2.66
CA ILE A 62 0.88 -3.86 -2.43
C ILE A 62 -0.64 -3.63 -2.50
N TYR A 63 -1.29 -4.13 -3.55
CA TYR A 63 -2.74 -3.95 -3.75
C TYR A 63 -3.56 -4.43 -2.55
N ARG A 64 -3.17 -5.54 -1.91
CA ARG A 64 -3.95 -6.15 -0.83
C ARG A 64 -3.94 -5.27 0.42
N VAL A 65 -2.78 -4.71 0.74
CA VAL A 65 -2.65 -3.80 1.89
C VAL A 65 -3.34 -2.48 1.59
N PHE A 66 -3.21 -1.96 0.36
CA PHE A 66 -3.89 -0.75 -0.09
C PHE A 66 -5.42 -0.87 0.02
N GLU A 67 -6.01 -1.94 -0.54
CA GLU A 67 -7.47 -2.15 -0.49
C GLU A 67 -7.96 -2.31 0.95
N THR A 68 -7.16 -2.93 1.82
CA THR A 68 -7.51 -3.00 3.25
C THR A 68 -7.49 -1.63 3.91
N ILE A 69 -6.49 -0.79 3.61
CA ILE A 69 -6.44 0.59 4.12
C ILE A 69 -7.63 1.40 3.62
N LYS A 70 -7.97 1.26 2.34
CA LYS A 70 -9.13 1.93 1.74
C LYS A 70 -10.43 1.52 2.43
N MET A 71 -10.65 0.22 2.59
CA MET A 71 -11.82 -0.31 3.31
C MET A 71 -11.86 0.19 4.77
N GLU A 72 -10.74 0.17 5.48
CA GLU A 72 -10.70 0.66 6.86
C GLU A 72 -10.94 2.18 6.93
N ALA A 73 -10.40 2.97 6.01
CA ALA A 73 -10.64 4.42 5.93
C ALA A 73 -12.12 4.74 5.68
N GLU A 74 -12.79 3.99 4.80
CA GLU A 74 -14.22 4.14 4.51
C GLU A 74 -15.09 3.95 5.79
N ARG A 75 -14.68 3.08 6.73
CA ARG A 75 -15.37 2.91 8.02
C ARG A 75 -15.35 4.17 8.89
N TYR A 76 -14.39 5.06 8.68
CA TYR A 76 -14.29 6.35 9.36
C TYR A 76 -14.92 7.50 8.54
N GLY A 77 -15.52 7.21 7.38
CA GLY A 77 -15.99 8.25 6.45
C GLY A 77 -14.84 9.03 5.77
N VAL A 78 -13.64 8.45 5.74
CA VAL A 78 -12.43 9.06 5.17
C VAL A 78 -12.10 8.39 3.85
N GLN A 79 -11.71 9.20 2.86
CA GLN A 79 -11.32 8.70 1.54
C GLN A 79 -9.80 8.60 1.42
N VAL A 80 -9.34 7.65 0.59
CA VAL A 80 -7.96 7.65 0.12
C VAL A 80 -7.84 8.66 -1.02
N VAL A 81 -6.97 9.67 -0.85
CA VAL A 81 -6.78 10.77 -1.84
C VAL A 81 -5.56 10.56 -2.73
N GLY A 82 -4.79 9.52 -2.48
CA GLY A 82 -3.64 9.15 -3.28
C GLY A 82 -2.71 8.21 -2.53
N SER A 83 -1.65 7.79 -3.21
CA SER A 83 -0.59 6.99 -2.62
C SER A 83 0.74 7.34 -3.25
N GLU A 84 1.81 6.90 -2.62
CA GLU A 84 3.18 7.24 -3.01
C GLU A 84 4.08 6.02 -2.82
N ILE A 85 5.00 5.83 -3.78
CA ILE A 85 6.14 4.94 -3.64
C ILE A 85 7.33 5.79 -3.22
N VAL A 86 7.96 5.42 -2.11
CA VAL A 86 9.16 6.12 -1.63
C VAL A 86 10.39 5.41 -2.18
N GLY A 87 11.06 6.05 -3.15
CA GLY A 87 12.26 5.52 -3.79
C GLY A 87 11.94 4.57 -4.96
N LEU A 88 12.63 3.43 -5.01
CA LEU A 88 12.50 2.46 -6.10
C LEU A 88 11.52 1.33 -5.72
N VAL A 89 10.87 0.78 -6.73
CA VAL A 89 9.95 -0.36 -6.60
C VAL A 89 10.33 -1.47 -7.58
N PRO A 90 10.26 -2.75 -7.18
CA PRO A 90 10.41 -3.87 -8.10
C PRO A 90 9.28 -3.90 -9.12
N LEU A 91 9.59 -4.08 -10.41
CA LEU A 91 8.61 -4.17 -11.50
C LEU A 91 7.47 -5.14 -11.17
N LYS A 92 7.82 -6.34 -10.66
CA LYS A 92 6.83 -7.36 -10.30
C LYS A 92 5.77 -6.85 -9.31
N ALA A 93 6.12 -6.00 -8.36
CA ALA A 93 5.16 -5.49 -7.37
C ALA A 93 4.09 -4.60 -8.01
N ILE A 94 4.49 -3.84 -9.04
CA ILE A 94 3.58 -3.00 -9.84
C ILE A 94 2.75 -3.86 -10.78
N VAL A 95 3.37 -4.80 -11.48
CA VAL A 95 2.68 -5.72 -12.39
C VAL A 95 1.62 -6.54 -11.65
N ASP A 96 1.95 -7.11 -10.49
CA ASP A 96 1.00 -7.88 -9.66
C ASP A 96 -0.18 -6.99 -9.18
N THR A 97 0.06 -5.68 -9.00
CA THR A 97 -0.98 -4.71 -8.63
C THR A 97 -1.87 -4.38 -9.82
N ALA A 98 -1.28 -4.13 -11.00
CA ALA A 98 -2.02 -3.85 -12.23
C ALA A 98 -2.89 -5.04 -12.64
N ASP A 99 -2.33 -6.26 -12.60
CA ASP A 99 -3.04 -7.50 -12.89
C ASP A 99 -4.26 -7.68 -11.98
N TYR A 100 -4.12 -7.43 -10.67
CA TYR A 100 -5.23 -7.51 -9.73
C TYR A 100 -6.40 -6.57 -10.08
N TYR A 101 -6.11 -5.30 -10.40
CA TYR A 101 -7.16 -4.32 -10.70
C TYR A 101 -7.77 -4.48 -12.09
N LEU A 102 -6.95 -4.82 -13.09
CA LEU A 102 -7.40 -4.98 -14.47
C LEU A 102 -8.02 -6.35 -14.74
N ARG A 103 -7.76 -7.33 -13.87
CA ARG A 103 -8.24 -8.72 -13.99
C ARG A 103 -7.84 -9.34 -15.34
N LEU A 104 -6.56 -9.25 -15.67
CA LEU A 104 -6.08 -9.70 -16.97
C LEU A 104 -6.19 -11.24 -17.07
N GLU A 105 -6.77 -11.72 -18.16
CA GLU A 105 -6.93 -13.16 -18.38
C GLU A 105 -5.68 -13.77 -19.00
N ASN A 106 -5.22 -14.90 -18.45
CA ASN A 106 -4.03 -15.62 -18.92
C ASN A 106 -2.77 -14.74 -19.02
N PHE A 107 -2.68 -13.72 -18.17
CA PHE A 107 -1.56 -12.80 -18.14
C PHE A 107 -0.33 -13.43 -17.44
N SER A 108 0.86 -13.12 -17.96
CA SER A 108 2.15 -13.44 -17.34
C SER A 108 3.03 -12.20 -17.38
N ILE A 109 3.91 -12.06 -16.39
CA ILE A 109 4.94 -11.02 -16.39
C ILE A 109 5.88 -11.11 -17.61
N ASP A 110 5.98 -12.28 -18.24
CA ASP A 110 6.71 -12.45 -19.50
C ASP A 110 6.05 -11.71 -20.66
N GLN A 111 4.81 -11.24 -20.54
CA GLN A 111 4.16 -10.41 -21.56
C GLN A 111 4.54 -8.92 -21.43
N VAL A 112 5.24 -8.53 -20.37
CA VAL A 112 5.79 -7.18 -20.20
C VAL A 112 7.05 -7.07 -21.05
N LEU A 113 7.09 -6.14 -22.01
CA LEU A 113 8.16 -6.06 -23.01
C LEU A 113 9.55 -5.95 -22.35
N GLU A 114 9.68 -5.11 -21.32
CA GLU A 114 10.93 -4.84 -20.61
C GLU A 114 11.46 -6.05 -19.82
N THR A 115 10.69 -7.12 -19.64
CA THR A 115 11.16 -8.36 -18.99
C THR A 115 11.81 -9.33 -19.97
N ARG A 116 11.74 -9.05 -21.28
CA ARG A 116 12.33 -9.87 -22.35
C ARG A 116 13.56 -9.28 -23.01
N ILE A 117 13.96 -8.06 -22.62
CA ILE A 117 15.10 -7.34 -23.20
C ILE A 117 16.36 -7.60 -22.38
#